data_AF-F5VSV9-F1
#
_entry.id   AF-F5VSV9-F1
#
_cell.length_a   1.000
_cell.length_b   1.000
_cell.length_c   1.000
_cell.angle_alpha   90.00
_cell.angle_beta   90.00
_cell.angle_gamma   90.00
#
_symmetry.space_group_name_H-M   'P 1'
#
loop_
_entity.id
_entity.type
_entity.pdbx_description
1 polymer ?
#
loop_
_entity_poly.entity_id
_entity_poly.type
_entity_poly.pdbx_seq_one_letter_code
_entity_poly.pdbx_strand_id
1 'polypeptide(L)'
;MFCMMMSGLPAQPVPVTIQNTTVIIGETKASELLEQGFTFEDKNPESSITNPKNDHFYYGQLLEIKREDQSYGFMILTPTGKDTDQLKNCVITYYRTPKDAHQLQGISINHVSLANLKLQDFQTRKLIDIFEVNPADYNVAETDSNYILTIQTADYDLWKRYRIEAKFNSDGSIDSYGVRAQHSMWE
;
A
#
# COMPACT_ATOMS: atom_id res chain seq x y z
N MET A 1 24.68 -30.69 0.92
CA MET A 1 23.44 -30.66 1.73
C MET A 1 22.99 -29.22 1.77
N PHE A 2 22.15 -28.82 0.81
CA PHE A 2 21.58 -27.48 0.74
C PHE A 2 20.28 -27.56 1.55
N CYS A 3 20.30 -27.15 2.82
CA CYS A 3 19.07 -26.93 3.56
C CYS A 3 18.38 -25.75 2.89
N MET A 4 17.44 -26.02 1.99
CA MET A 4 16.35 -25.09 1.73
C MET A 4 15.60 -25.01 3.07
N MET A 5 15.97 -24.03 3.90
CA MET A 5 15.07 -23.60 4.97
C MET A 5 13.78 -23.28 4.25
N MET A 6 12.72 -24.03 4.53
CA MET A 6 11.40 -23.76 3.99
C MET A 6 11.04 -22.36 4.46
N SER A 7 11.33 -21.37 3.62
CA SER A 7 10.86 -20.00 3.75
C SER A 7 9.37 -20.11 3.98
N GLY A 8 8.93 -19.68 5.17
CA GLY A 8 7.62 -19.97 5.72
C GLY A 8 6.45 -19.62 4.80
N LEU A 9 5.24 -19.97 5.22
CA LEU A 9 4.02 -19.61 4.47
C LEU A 9 3.99 -18.10 4.19
N PRO A 10 3.60 -17.67 2.97
CA PRO A 10 3.49 -16.24 2.67
C PRO A 10 2.45 -15.60 3.60
N ALA A 11 2.76 -14.41 4.10
CA ALA A 11 1.79 -13.59 4.80
C ALA A 11 0.58 -13.30 3.93
N GLN A 12 -0.58 -13.20 4.57
CA GLN A 12 -1.79 -12.75 3.90
C GLN A 12 -1.58 -11.31 3.39
N PRO A 13 -2.03 -11.00 2.16
CA PRO A 13 -2.01 -9.64 1.66
C PRO A 13 -2.81 -8.70 2.57
N VAL A 14 -2.43 -7.43 2.59
CA VAL A 14 -3.15 -6.38 3.33
C VAL A 14 -4.10 -5.68 2.36
N PRO A 15 -5.42 -5.96 2.39
CA PRO A 15 -6.36 -5.34 1.47
C PRO A 15 -6.62 -3.90 1.88
N VAL A 16 -6.73 -3.02 0.89
CA VAL A 16 -7.23 -1.65 1.05
C VAL A 16 -8.59 -1.60 0.39
N THR A 17 -9.62 -1.16 1.10
CA THR A 17 -10.93 -0.88 0.47
C THR A 17 -11.07 0.62 0.30
N ILE A 18 -11.42 1.05 -0.90
CA ILE A 18 -11.75 2.42 -1.27
C ILE A 18 -13.21 2.41 -1.72
N GLN A 19 -14.09 3.01 -0.92
CA GLN A 19 -15.54 2.90 -1.02
C GLN A 19 -16.00 1.43 -1.04
N ASN A 20 -16.35 0.92 -2.21
CA ASN A 20 -16.83 -0.44 -2.46
C ASN A 20 -15.83 -1.30 -3.24
N THR A 21 -14.62 -0.80 -3.48
CA THR A 21 -13.58 -1.46 -4.27
C THR A 21 -12.44 -1.93 -3.38
N THR A 22 -12.17 -3.22 -3.39
CA THR A 22 -11.01 -3.79 -2.68
C THR A 22 -9.80 -3.85 -3.60
N VAL A 23 -8.68 -3.33 -3.12
CA VAL A 23 -7.38 -3.31 -3.77
C VAL A 23 -6.42 -4.16 -2.96
N ILE A 24 -5.83 -5.17 -3.59
CA ILE A 24 -4.77 -5.98 -3.00
C ILE A 24 -3.43 -5.40 -3.44
N ILE A 25 -2.75 -4.71 -2.53
CA ILE A 25 -1.47 -4.07 -2.82
C ILE A 25 -0.43 -5.14 -3.17
N GLY A 26 0.22 -4.98 -4.32
CA GLY A 26 1.16 -5.92 -4.91
C GLY A 26 0.51 -6.93 -5.86
N GLU A 27 -0.81 -6.90 -6.08
CA GLU A 27 -1.52 -7.87 -6.91
C GLU A 27 -2.54 -7.23 -7.87
N THR A 28 -3.38 -6.33 -7.37
CA THR A 28 -4.40 -5.66 -8.19
C THR A 28 -3.76 -4.85 -9.31
N LYS A 29 -4.25 -5.06 -10.53
CA LYS A 29 -3.84 -4.29 -11.70
C LYS A 29 -4.62 -2.98 -11.81
N ALA A 30 -4.00 -1.97 -12.41
CA ALA A 30 -4.67 -0.70 -12.68
C ALA A 30 -5.90 -0.87 -13.58
N SER A 31 -5.91 -1.85 -14.50
CA SER A 31 -7.09 -2.18 -15.33
C SER A 31 -8.35 -2.47 -14.51
N GLU A 32 -8.21 -3.16 -13.38
CA GLU A 32 -9.35 -3.51 -12.52
C GLU A 32 -9.98 -2.28 -11.85
N LEU A 33 -9.17 -1.24 -11.59
CA LEU A 33 -9.67 0.04 -11.05
C LEU A 33 -10.27 0.90 -12.16
N LEU A 34 -9.68 0.90 -13.35
CA LEU A 34 -10.23 1.58 -14.53
C LEU A 34 -11.63 1.04 -14.89
N GLU A 35 -11.83 -0.27 -14.85
CA GLU A 35 -13.13 -0.93 -15.08
C GLU A 35 -14.19 -0.51 -14.04
N GLN A 36 -13.76 -0.13 -12.83
CA GLN A 36 -14.61 0.35 -11.75
C GLN A 36 -14.80 1.88 -11.76
N GLY A 37 -14.37 2.55 -12.83
CA GLY A 37 -14.58 3.98 -13.04
C GLY A 37 -13.57 4.88 -12.31
N PHE A 38 -12.47 4.32 -11.80
CA PHE A 38 -11.37 5.14 -11.31
C PHE A 38 -10.52 5.69 -12.47
N THR A 39 -9.87 6.81 -12.23
CA THR A 39 -8.91 7.45 -13.13
C THR A 39 -7.60 7.73 -12.39
N PHE A 40 -6.50 7.82 -13.15
CA PHE A 40 -5.16 8.06 -12.63
C PHE A 40 -4.60 9.35 -13.22
N GLU A 41 -4.68 10.45 -12.46
CA GLU A 41 -4.31 11.80 -12.92
C GLU A 41 -4.83 12.13 -14.33
N ASP A 42 -3.94 12.57 -15.22
CA ASP A 42 -4.19 12.87 -16.64
C ASP A 42 -3.80 11.70 -17.55
N LYS A 43 -3.51 10.51 -17.00
CA LYS A 43 -3.12 9.33 -17.77
C LYS A 43 -4.31 8.51 -18.22
N ASN A 44 -4.15 7.91 -19.39
CA ASN A 44 -5.08 6.95 -19.98
C ASN A 44 -4.54 5.50 -19.85
N PRO A 45 -5.37 4.47 -20.13
CA PRO A 45 -4.96 3.06 -19.98
C PRO A 45 -3.70 2.65 -20.76
N GLU A 46 -3.42 3.32 -21.89
CA GLU A 46 -2.28 3.02 -22.76
C GLU A 46 -1.03 3.84 -22.42
N SER A 47 -1.12 4.73 -21.44
CA SER A 47 -0.04 5.63 -21.04
C SER A 47 1.15 4.83 -20.52
N SER A 48 2.36 5.21 -20.92
CA SER A 48 3.58 4.52 -20.50
C SER A 48 3.93 4.83 -19.04
N ILE A 49 4.21 3.79 -18.27
CA ILE A 49 4.70 3.83 -16.90
C ILE A 49 6.07 3.15 -16.88
N THR A 50 7.07 3.80 -16.29
CA THR A 50 8.44 3.29 -16.23
C THR A 50 8.90 3.17 -14.78
N ASN A 51 9.49 2.02 -14.44
CA ASN A 51 10.23 1.82 -13.21
C ASN A 51 11.71 2.18 -13.45
N PRO A 52 12.25 3.21 -12.77
CA PRO A 52 13.65 3.60 -12.91
C PRO A 52 14.65 2.64 -12.27
N LYS A 53 14.21 1.70 -11.41
CA LYS A 53 15.06 0.73 -10.69
C LYS A 53 16.22 1.36 -9.92
N ASN A 54 15.92 2.47 -9.26
CA ASN A 54 16.88 3.23 -8.46
C ASN A 54 16.47 3.36 -6.98
N ASP A 55 15.38 2.70 -6.57
CA ASP A 55 14.78 2.84 -5.26
C ASP A 55 14.19 1.50 -4.76
N HIS A 56 14.47 1.14 -3.51
CA HIS A 56 14.01 -0.10 -2.87
C HIS A 56 12.56 -0.06 -2.36
N PHE A 57 11.86 1.06 -2.55
CA PHE A 57 10.50 1.29 -2.10
C PHE A 57 9.60 1.80 -3.24
N TYR A 58 10.13 2.61 -4.16
CA TYR A 58 9.35 3.31 -5.20
C TYR A 58 9.61 2.73 -6.59
N TYR A 59 8.82 1.72 -6.96
CA TYR A 59 9.05 0.88 -8.16
C TYR A 59 8.36 1.38 -9.45
N GLY A 60 8.07 2.67 -9.57
CA GLY A 60 7.30 3.17 -10.71
C GLY A 60 6.86 4.61 -10.56
N GLN A 61 5.65 4.91 -11.00
CA GLN A 61 5.11 6.27 -10.97
C GLN A 61 4.02 6.41 -9.91
N LEU A 62 4.15 7.42 -9.04
CA LEU A 62 3.13 7.82 -8.10
C LEU A 62 2.09 8.67 -8.82
N LEU A 63 0.83 8.24 -8.81
CA LEU A 63 -0.29 8.92 -9.46
C LEU A 63 -1.45 9.09 -8.49
N GLU A 64 -2.08 10.25 -8.51
CA GLU A 64 -3.37 10.48 -7.86
C GLU A 64 -4.46 9.57 -8.43
N ILE A 65 -5.22 8.91 -7.55
CA ILE A 65 -6.38 8.09 -7.92
C ILE A 65 -7.66 8.87 -7.65
N LYS A 66 -8.52 8.98 -8.67
CA LYS A 66 -9.81 9.69 -8.60
C LYS A 66 -10.97 8.81 -9.04
N ARG A 67 -12.17 9.13 -8.57
CA ARG A 67 -13.44 8.64 -9.10
C ARG A 67 -14.51 9.69 -8.87
N GLU A 68 -15.30 10.00 -9.90
CA GLU A 68 -16.33 11.06 -9.85
C GLU A 68 -15.74 12.42 -9.38
N ASP A 69 -14.57 12.80 -9.92
CA ASP A 69 -13.78 13.99 -9.57
C ASP A 69 -13.28 14.07 -8.12
N GLN A 70 -13.60 13.09 -7.28
CA GLN A 70 -13.11 12.98 -5.91
C GLN A 70 -11.76 12.25 -5.87
N SER A 71 -10.80 12.83 -5.16
CA SER A 71 -9.51 12.19 -4.88
C SER A 71 -9.62 11.18 -3.75
N TYR A 72 -9.02 10.00 -3.95
CA TYR A 72 -8.89 8.94 -2.94
C TYR A 72 -7.44 8.70 -2.56
N GLY A 73 -6.54 9.63 -2.88
CA GLY A 73 -5.14 9.58 -2.50
C GLY A 73 -4.25 9.27 -3.68
N PHE A 74 -3.16 8.55 -3.43
CA PHE A 74 -2.12 8.30 -4.43
C PHE A 74 -1.74 6.82 -4.45
N MET A 75 -1.39 6.31 -5.63
CA MET A 75 -0.93 4.95 -5.83
C MET A 75 0.37 4.93 -6.63
N ILE A 76 1.27 4.00 -6.32
CA ILE A 76 2.41 3.70 -7.20
C ILE A 76 2.02 2.58 -8.15
N LEU A 77 2.08 2.87 -9.44
CA LEU A 77 1.88 1.90 -10.51
C LEU A 77 3.24 1.38 -10.96
N THR A 78 3.39 0.06 -10.93
CA THR A 78 4.65 -0.63 -11.18
C THR A 78 4.52 -1.60 -12.36
N PRO A 79 5.29 -1.41 -13.44
CA PRO A 79 5.49 -2.41 -14.48
C PRO A 79 6.00 -3.73 -13.88
N THR A 80 5.49 -4.87 -14.36
CA THR A 80 5.89 -6.19 -13.85
C THR A 80 6.55 -6.99 -14.97
N GLY A 81 7.75 -7.53 -14.71
CA GLY A 81 8.51 -8.35 -15.66
C GLY A 81 9.28 -7.57 -16.75
N LYS A 82 9.11 -6.25 -16.83
CA LYS A 82 9.83 -5.32 -17.71
C LYS A 82 9.87 -3.94 -17.08
N ASP A 83 10.79 -3.10 -17.53
CA ASP A 83 11.02 -1.78 -16.92
C ASP A 83 9.95 -0.76 -17.32
N THR A 84 9.24 -0.98 -18.43
CA THR A 84 8.19 -0.09 -18.91
C THR A 84 6.98 -0.87 -19.40
N ASP A 85 5.79 -0.47 -18.99
CA ASP A 85 4.52 -1.03 -19.45
C ASP A 85 3.45 0.05 -19.62
N GLN A 86 2.34 -0.32 -20.24
CA GLN A 86 1.13 0.49 -20.25
C GLN A 86 0.50 0.52 -18.87
N LEU A 87 -0.11 1.64 -18.52
CA LEU A 87 -0.75 1.88 -17.23
C LEU A 87 -1.67 0.74 -16.81
N LYS A 88 -2.57 0.30 -17.70
CA LYS A 88 -3.55 -0.76 -17.41
C LYS A 88 -2.92 -2.09 -16.99
N ASN A 89 -1.68 -2.37 -17.43
CA ASN A 89 -0.96 -3.60 -17.15
C ASN A 89 -0.15 -3.53 -15.84
N CYS A 90 0.01 -2.33 -15.27
CA CYS A 90 0.80 -2.12 -14.06
C CYS A 90 0.06 -2.60 -12.81
N VAL A 91 0.84 -3.09 -11.84
CA VAL A 91 0.36 -3.50 -10.52
C VAL A 91 0.47 -2.33 -9.54
N ILE A 92 -0.48 -2.21 -8.63
CA ILE A 92 -0.43 -1.21 -7.55
C ILE A 92 0.50 -1.72 -6.44
N THR A 93 1.66 -1.11 -6.21
CA THR A 93 2.64 -1.56 -5.19
C THR A 93 2.65 -0.69 -3.93
N TYR A 94 2.03 0.47 -4.00
CA TYR A 94 1.85 1.35 -2.85
C TYR A 94 0.53 2.10 -2.99
N TYR A 95 -0.14 2.29 -1.86
CA TYR A 95 -1.26 3.20 -1.72
C TYR A 95 -0.98 4.14 -0.54
N ARG A 96 -1.33 5.42 -0.71
CA ARG A 96 -1.29 6.45 0.32
C ARG A 96 -2.61 7.22 0.34
N THR A 97 -3.23 7.34 1.50
CA THR A 97 -4.50 8.04 1.65
C THR A 97 -4.36 9.56 1.41
N PRO A 98 -5.48 10.27 1.16
CA PRO A 98 -5.53 11.71 1.33
C PRO A 98 -5.22 12.12 2.78
N LYS A 99 -4.95 13.41 2.95
CA LYS A 99 -4.72 14.02 4.28
C LYS A 99 -6.03 14.40 4.97
N ASP A 100 -7.07 14.69 4.20
CA ASP A 100 -8.36 15.14 4.72
C ASP A 100 -9.12 13.96 5.34
N ALA A 101 -9.43 14.08 6.63
CA ALA A 101 -10.19 13.10 7.40
C ALA A 101 -11.59 12.83 6.83
N HIS A 102 -12.21 13.79 6.15
CA HIS A 102 -13.49 13.56 5.46
C HIS A 102 -13.33 12.59 4.29
N GLN A 103 -12.22 12.65 3.56
CA GLN A 103 -11.93 11.76 2.45
C GLN A 103 -11.52 10.35 2.92
N LEU A 104 -11.16 10.18 4.19
CA LEU A 104 -10.93 8.87 4.80
C LEU A 104 -12.24 8.09 5.04
N GLN A 105 -13.40 8.76 4.96
CA GLN A 105 -14.68 8.09 5.03
C GLN A 105 -14.82 7.14 3.82
N GLY A 106 -15.03 5.85 4.12
CA GLY A 106 -15.08 4.82 3.09
C GLY A 106 -13.71 4.25 2.70
N ILE A 107 -12.63 4.61 3.38
CA ILE A 107 -11.33 3.94 3.23
C ILE A 107 -11.05 3.05 4.44
N SER A 108 -10.67 1.80 4.18
CA SER A 108 -10.26 0.86 5.23
C SER A 108 -8.99 0.11 4.86
N ILE A 109 -8.14 -0.19 5.84
CA ILE A 109 -7.00 -1.11 5.70
C ILE A 109 -7.32 -2.36 6.49
N ASN A 110 -7.27 -3.51 5.83
CA ASN A 110 -7.71 -4.79 6.38
C ASN A 110 -9.02 -4.62 7.13
N HIS A 111 -10.10 -4.22 6.43
CA HIS A 111 -11.45 -3.94 6.95
C HIS A 111 -11.59 -2.87 8.06
N VAL A 112 -10.49 -2.41 8.68
CA VAL A 112 -10.51 -1.37 9.71
C VAL A 112 -10.66 0.00 9.05
N SER A 113 -11.76 0.69 9.39
CA SER A 113 -12.03 2.06 8.92
C SER A 113 -11.00 3.04 9.47
N LEU A 114 -10.42 3.86 8.59
CA LEU A 114 -9.38 4.83 8.95
C LEU A 114 -9.94 6.13 9.54
N ALA A 115 -11.22 6.43 9.31
CA ALA A 115 -11.84 7.70 9.67
C ALA A 115 -11.88 7.99 11.19
N ASN A 116 -11.83 6.94 12.01
CA ASN A 116 -11.95 7.04 13.46
C ASN A 116 -10.63 6.86 14.21
N LEU A 117 -9.55 6.48 13.51
CA LEU A 117 -8.25 6.27 14.11
C LEU A 117 -7.58 7.62 14.44
N LYS A 118 -7.00 7.71 15.63
CA LYS A 118 -6.31 8.91 16.13
C LYS A 118 -4.91 8.55 16.60
N LEU A 119 -4.04 9.55 16.70
CA LEU A 119 -2.68 9.37 17.23
C LEU A 119 -2.64 8.58 18.56
N GLN A 120 -3.60 8.83 19.46
CA GLN A 120 -3.69 8.12 20.74
C GLN A 120 -3.84 6.59 20.58
N ASP A 121 -4.53 6.11 19.54
CA ASP A 121 -4.63 4.67 19.27
C ASP A 121 -3.23 4.08 19.03
N PHE A 122 -2.42 4.74 18.22
CA PHE A 122 -1.06 4.33 17.88
C PHE A 122 -0.09 4.45 19.06
N GLN A 123 -0.33 5.39 19.97
CA GLN A 123 0.47 5.56 21.19
C GLN A 123 0.17 4.52 22.28
N THR A 124 -0.99 3.85 22.23
CA THR A 124 -1.49 3.02 23.33
C THR A 124 -1.76 1.56 22.95
N ARG A 125 -1.88 1.25 21.66
CA ARG A 125 -2.22 -0.08 21.15
C ARG A 125 -1.12 -0.59 20.21
N LYS A 126 -0.98 -1.91 20.08
CA LYS A 126 -0.06 -2.51 19.11
C LYS A 126 -0.62 -2.33 17.69
N LEU A 127 0.24 -2.06 16.70
CA LEU A 127 -0.18 -1.87 15.31
C LEU A 127 -0.95 -3.06 14.73
N ILE A 128 -0.58 -4.29 15.09
CA ILE A 128 -1.30 -5.50 14.67
C ILE A 128 -2.76 -5.54 15.19
N ASP A 129 -3.01 -5.00 16.38
CA ASP A 129 -4.35 -4.91 16.99
C ASP A 129 -5.14 -3.71 16.46
N ILE A 130 -4.46 -2.69 15.94
CA ILE A 130 -5.11 -1.53 15.29
C ILE A 130 -5.66 -1.94 13.93
N PHE A 131 -4.85 -2.64 13.13
CA PHE A 131 -5.22 -3.05 11.77
C PHE A 131 -5.81 -4.47 11.70
N GLU A 132 -6.04 -5.11 12.84
CA GLU A 132 -6.63 -6.46 12.95
C GLU A 132 -5.94 -7.52 12.07
N VAL A 133 -4.61 -7.45 11.98
CA VAL A 133 -3.78 -8.40 11.23
C VAL A 133 -3.13 -9.42 12.17
N ASN A 134 -2.99 -10.66 11.72
CA ASN A 134 -2.35 -11.75 12.49
C ASN A 134 -1.21 -12.42 11.70
N PRO A 135 -0.10 -11.70 11.45
CA PRO A 135 1.02 -12.23 10.69
C PRO A 135 1.83 -13.27 11.49
N ALA A 136 2.45 -14.22 10.79
CA ALA A 136 3.35 -15.20 11.42
C ALA A 136 4.60 -14.52 12.00
N ASP A 137 5.12 -13.51 11.31
CA ASP A 137 6.24 -12.69 11.74
C ASP A 137 6.05 -11.23 11.32
N TYR A 138 6.45 -10.31 12.19
CA TYR A 138 6.36 -8.88 11.94
C TYR A 138 7.42 -8.10 12.75
N ASN A 139 7.75 -6.91 12.26
CA ASN A 139 8.55 -5.91 12.95
C ASN A 139 7.80 -4.58 12.99
N VAL A 140 8.11 -3.76 13.99
CA VAL A 140 7.51 -2.45 14.19
C VAL A 140 8.62 -1.41 14.31
N ALA A 141 8.49 -0.31 13.57
CA ALA A 141 9.36 0.85 13.68
C ALA A 141 8.49 2.07 13.99
N GLU A 142 8.76 2.73 15.13
CA GLU A 142 7.93 3.81 15.65
C GLU A 142 8.81 5.00 16.04
N THR A 143 8.31 6.20 15.72
CA THR A 143 8.76 7.48 16.27
C THR A 143 7.54 8.21 16.83
N ASP A 144 7.73 9.40 17.41
CA ASP A 144 6.64 10.20 18.01
C ASP A 144 5.45 10.47 17.08
N SER A 145 5.63 10.41 15.76
CA SER A 145 4.60 10.71 14.77
C SER A 145 4.60 9.80 13.54
N ASN A 146 5.36 8.71 13.54
CA ASN A 146 5.42 7.77 12.42
C ASN A 146 5.44 6.34 12.92
N TYR A 147 4.50 5.53 12.44
CA TYR A 147 4.28 4.17 12.88
C TYR A 147 4.30 3.26 11.66
N ILE A 148 5.22 2.29 11.63
CA ILE A 148 5.39 1.38 10.50
C ILE A 148 5.33 -0.06 11.02
N LEU A 149 4.31 -0.79 10.59
CA LEU A 149 4.22 -2.24 10.76
C LEU A 149 4.76 -2.92 9.51
N THR A 150 5.78 -3.74 9.64
CA THR A 150 6.34 -4.58 8.56
C THR A 150 5.99 -6.03 8.80
N ILE A 151 5.32 -6.67 7.84
CA ILE A 151 4.88 -8.07 7.86
C ILE A 151 5.73 -8.86 6.86
N GLN A 152 6.10 -10.11 7.21
CA GLN A 152 7.04 -10.93 6.43
C GLN A 152 8.45 -10.30 6.42
N THR A 153 9.15 -10.48 7.53
CA THR A 153 10.46 -9.87 7.83
C THR A 153 11.65 -10.63 7.24
N ALA A 154 11.44 -11.85 6.74
CA ALA A 154 12.42 -12.55 5.92
C ALA A 154 12.67 -11.84 4.58
N ASP A 155 13.70 -12.27 3.84
CA ASP A 155 14.01 -11.72 2.52
C ASP A 155 12.81 -11.84 1.58
N TYR A 156 12.50 -10.75 0.88
CA TYR A 156 11.31 -10.60 0.05
C TYR A 156 11.56 -10.99 -1.42
N ASP A 157 12.47 -11.95 -1.60
CA ASP A 157 12.79 -12.55 -2.90
C ASP A 157 11.77 -13.62 -3.31
N LEU A 158 11.27 -14.37 -2.34
CA LEU A 158 10.31 -15.44 -2.57
C LEU A 158 8.87 -14.99 -2.30
N TRP A 159 8.67 -14.23 -1.22
CA TRP A 159 7.37 -13.78 -0.78
C TRP A 159 7.35 -12.27 -0.63
N LYS A 160 6.22 -11.64 -0.96
CA LYS A 160 6.07 -10.20 -0.77
C LYS A 160 6.14 -9.85 0.72
N ARG A 161 6.84 -8.76 1.01
CA ARG A 161 6.78 -8.10 2.32
C ARG A 161 5.74 -6.99 2.26
N TYR A 162 4.94 -6.86 3.31
CA TYR A 162 3.93 -5.80 3.39
C TYR A 162 4.30 -4.78 4.46
N ARG A 163 4.02 -3.51 4.21
CA ARG A 163 4.12 -2.45 5.21
C ARG A 163 2.80 -1.70 5.34
N ILE A 164 2.40 -1.45 6.58
CA ILE A 164 1.32 -0.51 6.91
C ILE A 164 1.97 0.69 7.61
N GLU A 165 1.73 1.87 7.09
CA GLU A 165 2.33 3.14 7.51
C GLU A 165 1.22 4.05 8.05
N ALA A 166 1.43 4.67 9.21
CA ALA A 166 0.57 5.72 9.74
C ALA A 166 1.45 6.89 10.20
N LYS A 167 1.24 8.06 9.59
CA LYS A 167 2.03 9.26 9.83
C LYS A 167 1.15 10.41 10.27
N PHE A 168 1.55 11.08 11.35
CA PHE A 168 0.84 12.18 11.97
C PHE A 168 1.67 13.47 11.89
N ASN A 169 0.97 14.60 11.88
CA ASN A 169 1.57 15.91 12.07
C ASN A 169 1.84 16.17 13.57
N SER A 170 2.62 17.20 13.86
CA SER A 170 2.96 17.58 15.25
C SER A 170 1.76 17.99 16.11
N ASP A 171 0.65 18.39 15.48
CA ASP A 171 -0.62 18.69 16.16
C ASP A 171 -1.50 17.46 16.41
N GLY A 172 -1.03 16.27 16.01
CA GLY A 172 -1.76 15.01 16.12
C GLY A 172 -2.77 14.74 15.01
N SER A 173 -2.93 15.64 14.03
CA SER A 173 -3.72 15.38 12.83
C SER A 173 -3.04 14.35 11.93
N ILE A 174 -3.83 13.60 11.16
CA ILE A 174 -3.30 12.62 10.21
C ILE A 174 -2.59 13.33 9.04
N ASP A 175 -1.37 12.91 8.72
CA ASP A 175 -0.69 13.28 7.48
C ASP A 175 -1.03 12.27 6.38
N SER A 176 -0.90 10.98 6.66
CA SER A 176 -1.36 9.90 5.77
C SER A 176 -1.34 8.54 6.44
N TYR A 177 -2.18 7.64 5.94
CA TYR A 177 -1.96 6.20 6.04
C TYR A 177 -1.40 5.67 4.72
N GLY A 178 -0.68 4.56 4.76
CA GLY A 178 -0.16 3.91 3.57
C GLY A 178 -0.08 2.39 3.71
N VAL A 179 -0.19 1.70 2.57
CA VAL A 179 0.05 0.26 2.47
C VAL A 179 0.99 0.01 1.30
N ARG A 180 2.06 -0.75 1.54
CA ARG A 180 3.08 -1.07 0.54
C ARG A 180 3.27 -2.57 0.43
N ALA A 181 3.52 -3.04 -0.79
CA ALA A 181 4.11 -4.35 -1.05
C ALA A 181 5.54 -4.18 -1.58
N GLN A 182 6.45 -5.02 -1.09
CA GLN A 182 7.84 -5.07 -1.53
C GLN A 182 8.17 -6.46 -2.05
N HIS A 183 8.92 -6.52 -3.15
CA HIS A 183 9.43 -7.75 -3.73
C HIS A 183 10.62 -7.41 -4.63
N SER A 184 11.68 -8.23 -4.63
CA SER A 184 12.90 -7.97 -5.40
C SER A 184 12.72 -8.00 -6.92
N MET A 185 11.56 -8.43 -7.40
CA MET A 185 11.23 -8.41 -8.83
C MET A 185 10.95 -6.99 -9.35
N TRP A 186 10.72 -6.05 -8.44
CA TRP A 186 10.44 -4.65 -8.72
C TRP A 186 11.64 -3.74 -8.45
N GLU A 187 12.73 -4.28 -7.89
CA GLU A 187 13.98 -3.57 -7.70
C GLU A 187 14.86 -3.55 -8.97
#